data_AF-A0A915B1N1-F1
#
_entry.id   AF-A0A915B1N1-F1
#
_cell.length_a   1.000
_cell.length_b   1.000
_cell.length_c   1.000
_cell.angle_alpha   90.00
_cell.angle_beta   90.00
_cell.angle_gamma   90.00
#
_symmetry.space_group_name_H-M   'P 1'
#
loop_
_entity.id
_entity.type
_entity.pdbx_description
1 polymer ?
#
loop_
_entity_poly.entity_id
_entity_poly.type
_entity_poly.pdbx_seq_one_letter_code
_entity_poly.pdbx_strand_id
1 'polypeptide(L)'
;MRSPPTALICILATCHYVQIVTASVHVVDTQGKVPSDLGKKRHPEDNIPVVEIRGEGKPMTAAQIRQLEEASNGGPLDIKVENTWRPIECPRAAKRKDFVTFHYKAFTEAGKKFDQTYGKEPIRIQLGVGMTMPGLDKGLQGMCDTELRKIHVPYRLSRKRKSRVWKNILNDEHWLIFNVEMMHVEPWSHELQFQFLDLNNDTFLTQNELVKFQEKMKKDFGKTWSNEDIDTVVAAKYYIKYFDADGDGKVDLKEFRAIMERDLATMAANKPEKKIEGRKRDPGIAWILDFNNDGIVSVQENDRAAEVLEGKPAILPKFTKDEL
;
A
#
# COMPACT_ATOMS: atom_id res chain seq x y z
N MET A 1 54.03 -12.29 19.77
CA MET A 1 53.05 -11.30 19.26
C MET A 1 52.46 -11.87 17.98
N ARG A 2 51.30 -12.53 18.06
CA ARG A 2 50.61 -13.13 16.91
C ARG A 2 49.42 -12.25 16.55
N SER A 3 49.36 -11.83 15.30
CA SER A 3 48.21 -11.19 14.66
C SER A 3 46.97 -12.11 14.69
N PRO A 4 45.75 -11.57 14.81
CA PRO A 4 44.54 -12.39 14.75
C PRO A 4 44.22 -12.77 13.29
N PRO A 5 43.61 -13.95 13.03
CA PRO A 5 43.16 -14.33 11.71
C PRO A 5 41.81 -13.67 11.37
N THR A 6 41.70 -13.28 10.12
CA THR A 6 40.54 -12.71 9.44
C THR A 6 39.36 -13.67 9.46
N ALA A 7 38.19 -13.22 9.93
CA ALA A 7 36.96 -14.01 9.87
C ALA A 7 36.32 -13.89 8.48
N LEU A 8 36.23 -15.01 7.76
CA LEU A 8 35.51 -15.14 6.50
C LEU A 8 34.02 -15.44 6.82
N ILE A 9 33.12 -14.54 6.44
CA ILE A 9 31.67 -14.73 6.59
C ILE A 9 31.15 -15.39 5.31
N CYS A 10 30.69 -16.65 5.41
CA CYS A 10 30.03 -17.36 4.33
C CYS A 10 28.51 -17.42 4.61
N ILE A 11 27.71 -16.74 3.79
CA ILE A 11 26.24 -16.77 3.85
C ILE A 11 25.75 -17.78 2.81
N LEU A 12 25.26 -18.94 3.24
CA LEU A 12 24.53 -19.88 2.37
C LEU A 12 23.02 -19.68 2.55
N ALA A 13 22.35 -19.41 1.43
CA ALA A 13 20.91 -19.16 1.34
C ALA A 13 20.16 -20.43 0.94
N THR A 14 19.25 -20.91 1.80
CA THR A 14 17.93 -21.45 1.42
C THR A 14 17.06 -21.67 2.67
N CYS A 15 15.87 -21.07 2.64
CA CYS A 15 14.64 -21.34 3.40
C CYS A 15 14.66 -21.52 4.95
N HIS A 16 14.01 -20.54 5.61
CA HIS A 16 13.49 -20.49 7.00
C HIS A 16 14.54 -20.51 8.12
N TYR A 17 14.61 -19.36 8.83
CA TYR A 17 15.49 -19.04 9.96
C TYR A 17 16.97 -18.78 9.61
N VAL A 18 17.30 -17.51 9.38
CA VAL A 18 18.71 -17.05 9.36
C VAL A 18 19.12 -16.78 10.82
N GLN A 19 19.78 -17.74 11.46
CA GLN A 19 20.55 -17.52 12.68
C GLN A 19 21.98 -17.13 12.31
N ILE A 20 22.45 -15.96 12.76
CA ILE A 20 23.90 -15.68 12.81
C ILE A 20 24.40 -16.23 14.15
N VAL A 21 25.26 -17.24 14.05
CA VAL A 21 25.82 -18.01 15.16
C VAL A 21 27.21 -17.44 15.46
N THR A 22 27.52 -17.09 16.72
CA THR A 22 28.91 -17.13 17.17
C THR A 22 29.29 -18.60 17.30
N ALA A 23 30.00 -19.11 16.31
CA ALA A 23 30.35 -20.53 16.24
C ALA A 23 31.49 -20.86 17.22
N SER A 24 31.15 -21.55 18.31
CA SER A 24 32.11 -22.35 19.06
C SER A 24 32.06 -23.76 18.48
N VAL A 25 33.09 -24.17 17.74
CA VAL A 25 33.20 -25.53 17.20
C VAL A 25 33.56 -26.46 18.35
N HIS A 26 32.59 -27.24 18.84
CA HIS A 26 32.87 -28.39 19.69
C HIS A 26 32.73 -29.67 18.86
N VAL A 27 33.87 -30.30 18.57
CA VAL A 27 33.93 -31.65 18.04
C VAL A 27 33.56 -32.59 19.19
N VAL A 28 32.35 -33.13 19.17
CA VAL A 28 31.97 -34.21 20.09
C VAL A 28 32.40 -35.52 19.45
N ASP A 29 33.44 -36.14 20.01
CA ASP A 29 33.81 -37.51 19.66
C ASP A 29 32.81 -38.46 20.33
N THR A 30 31.74 -38.81 19.62
CA THR A 30 30.77 -39.78 20.13
C THR A 30 31.36 -41.18 20.02
N GLN A 31 32.06 -41.62 21.07
CA GLN A 31 32.25 -43.05 21.33
C GLN A 31 30.92 -43.66 21.79
N GLY A 32 29.97 -43.78 20.87
CA GLY A 32 28.73 -44.51 21.07
C GLY A 32 28.96 -46.00 20.90
N LYS A 33 29.01 -46.75 22.00
CA LYS A 33 28.88 -48.21 21.99
C LYS A 33 27.50 -48.59 21.46
N VAL A 34 27.42 -49.14 20.25
CA VAL A 34 26.23 -49.83 19.73
C VAL A 34 26.54 -51.33 19.62
N PRO A 35 25.62 -52.24 20.03
CA PRO A 35 25.90 -53.67 20.05
C PRO A 35 26.15 -54.24 18.66
N SER A 36 27.04 -55.22 18.62
CA SER A 36 27.43 -55.99 17.45
C SER A 36 26.24 -56.71 16.81
N ASP A 37 25.95 -56.41 15.54
CA ASP A 37 25.37 -57.42 14.67
C ASP A 37 25.98 -57.40 13.25
N LEU A 38 26.09 -58.62 12.74
CA LEU A 38 26.91 -59.16 11.65
C LEU A 38 27.08 -58.31 10.36
N GLY A 39 28.34 -58.01 10.05
CA GLY A 39 28.97 -58.38 8.77
C GLY A 39 28.60 -57.61 7.50
N LYS A 40 29.10 -56.37 7.35
CA LYS A 40 29.46 -55.75 6.05
C LYS A 40 30.56 -54.72 6.27
N LYS A 41 31.72 -54.88 5.61
CA LYS A 41 32.80 -53.86 5.59
C LYS A 41 32.26 -52.61 4.90
N ARG A 42 32.10 -51.51 5.64
CA ARG A 42 31.79 -50.18 5.07
C ARG A 42 33.10 -49.52 4.60
N HIS A 43 33.04 -48.79 3.49
CA HIS A 43 34.18 -48.06 2.92
C HIS A 43 34.58 -46.89 3.84
N PRO A 44 35.85 -46.43 3.84
CA PRO A 44 36.32 -45.33 4.70
C PRO A 44 35.68 -43.96 4.39
N GLU A 45 34.90 -43.87 3.31
CA GLU A 45 34.32 -42.64 2.76
C GLU A 45 32.96 -42.29 3.40
N ASP A 46 32.35 -43.17 4.20
CA ASP A 46 30.97 -43.00 4.70
C ASP A 46 30.86 -42.23 6.04
N ASN A 47 31.97 -41.72 6.57
CA ASN A 47 31.97 -40.92 7.80
C ASN A 47 31.85 -39.43 7.48
N ILE A 48 30.70 -39.00 6.96
CA ILE A 48 30.36 -37.57 6.93
C ILE A 48 30.03 -37.17 8.37
N PRO A 49 30.82 -36.30 9.02
CA PRO A 49 30.47 -35.83 10.36
C PRO A 49 29.16 -35.07 10.27
N VAL A 50 28.14 -35.59 10.96
CA VAL A 50 26.89 -34.86 11.19
C VAL A 50 27.21 -33.76 12.20
N VAL A 51 27.54 -32.56 11.70
CA VAL A 51 27.74 -31.39 12.53
C VAL A 51 26.37 -30.90 12.97
N GLU A 52 25.95 -31.29 14.17
CA GLU A 52 24.73 -30.76 14.80
C GLU A 52 25.01 -29.34 15.28
N ILE A 53 24.65 -28.33 14.48
CA ILE A 53 24.80 -26.92 14.85
C ILE A 53 23.70 -26.59 15.88
N ARG A 54 24.04 -26.69 17.16
CA ARG A 54 23.18 -26.17 18.25
C ARG A 54 23.43 -24.67 18.40
N GLY A 55 22.49 -23.87 17.91
CA GLY A 55 22.51 -22.42 18.12
C GLY A 55 22.23 -22.10 19.59
N GLU A 56 23.26 -21.83 20.37
CA GLU A 56 23.11 -21.32 21.74
C GLU A 56 22.79 -19.81 21.67
N GLY A 57 21.55 -19.45 21.97
CA GLY A 57 21.11 -18.06 22.02
C GLY A 57 19.59 -17.92 22.01
N LYS A 58 19.08 -16.82 22.58
CA LYS A 58 17.67 -16.46 22.43
C LYS A 58 17.39 -16.17 20.95
N PRO A 59 16.30 -16.69 20.35
CA PRO A 59 15.98 -16.41 18.95
C PRO A 59 15.88 -14.91 18.72
N MET A 60 16.47 -14.43 17.62
CA MET A 60 16.38 -13.02 17.23
C MET A 60 14.91 -12.62 17.06
N THR A 61 14.60 -11.38 17.42
CA THR A 61 13.25 -10.84 17.18
C THR A 61 13.03 -10.63 15.69
N ALA A 62 11.76 -10.61 15.26
CA ALA A 62 11.42 -10.30 13.87
C ALA A 62 12.04 -8.96 13.42
N ALA A 63 12.02 -7.95 14.27
CA ALA A 63 12.64 -6.65 14.02
C ALA A 63 14.14 -6.70 13.75
N GLN A 64 14.88 -7.49 14.56
CA GLN A 64 16.32 -7.69 14.37
C GLN A 64 16.62 -8.38 13.04
N ILE A 65 15.82 -9.39 12.68
CA ILE A 65 15.95 -10.06 11.39
C ILE A 65 15.72 -9.07 10.23
N ARG A 66 14.71 -8.20 10.32
CA ARG A 66 14.43 -7.21 9.26
C ARG A 66 15.52 -6.17 9.12
N GLN A 67 16.08 -5.70 10.23
CA GLN A 67 17.19 -4.75 10.18
C GLN A 67 18.42 -5.36 9.48
N LEU A 68 18.72 -6.64 9.72
CA LEU A 68 19.78 -7.36 9.02
C LEU A 68 19.47 -7.56 7.54
N GLU A 69 18.21 -7.86 7.19
CA GLU A 69 17.78 -7.97 5.79
C GLU A 69 17.90 -6.64 5.05
N GLU A 70 17.51 -5.52 5.66
CA GLU A 70 17.65 -4.18 5.08
C GLU A 70 19.12 -3.79 4.88
N ALA A 71 19.98 -4.10 5.86
CA ALA A 71 21.42 -3.87 5.74
C ALA A 71 22.04 -4.69 4.61
N SER A 72 21.62 -5.95 4.46
CA SER A 72 22.09 -6.84 3.38
C SER A 72 21.62 -6.40 1.99
N ASN A 73 20.36 -5.97 1.88
CA ASN A 73 19.77 -5.52 0.62
C ASN A 73 20.21 -4.11 0.19
N GLY A 74 21.01 -3.41 1.00
CA GLY A 74 21.50 -2.06 0.70
C GLY A 74 20.39 -1.00 0.69
N GLY A 75 19.26 -1.27 1.33
CA GLY A 75 18.09 -0.41 1.27
C GLY A 75 16.88 -1.00 1.98
N PRO A 76 15.85 -0.18 2.19
CA PRO A 76 14.74 -0.58 3.04
C PRO A 76 13.77 -1.49 2.28
N LEU A 77 13.13 -2.44 2.98
CA LEU A 77 12.37 -3.51 2.32
C LEU A 77 11.21 -2.97 1.47
N ASP A 78 11.03 -3.60 0.31
CA ASP A 78 9.94 -3.32 -0.62
C ASP A 78 9.06 -4.55 -0.81
N ILE A 79 7.91 -4.37 -1.46
CA ILE A 79 7.01 -5.48 -1.76
C ILE A 79 7.68 -6.52 -2.65
N LYS A 80 7.30 -7.80 -2.50
CA LYS A 80 7.63 -8.85 -3.47
C LYS A 80 6.35 -9.32 -4.14
N VAL A 81 6.37 -9.34 -5.47
CA VAL A 81 5.21 -9.73 -6.28
C VAL A 81 5.52 -11.06 -6.96
N GLU A 82 4.65 -12.03 -6.73
CA GLU A 82 4.68 -13.35 -7.36
C GLU A 82 3.44 -13.46 -8.27
N ASN A 83 3.67 -13.62 -9.58
CA ASN A 83 2.58 -13.80 -10.53
C ASN A 83 2.15 -15.26 -10.54
N THR A 84 0.97 -15.55 -10.00
CA THR A 84 0.43 -16.92 -9.94
C THR A 84 -0.18 -17.30 -11.28
N TRP A 85 -1.04 -16.44 -11.81
CA TRP A 85 -1.67 -16.64 -13.11
C TRP A 85 -2.01 -15.29 -13.73
N ARG A 86 -1.71 -15.14 -15.02
CA ARG A 86 -2.01 -13.94 -15.79
C ARG A 86 -2.79 -14.32 -17.04
N PRO A 87 -3.86 -13.60 -17.40
CA PRO A 87 -4.56 -13.84 -18.66
C PRO A 87 -3.61 -13.57 -19.84
N ILE A 88 -3.83 -14.31 -20.93
CA ILE A 88 -3.09 -14.13 -22.20
C ILE A 88 -3.38 -12.73 -22.76
N GLU A 89 -4.66 -12.34 -22.71
CA GLU A 89 -5.11 -11.02 -23.11
C GLU A 89 -5.14 -10.09 -21.90
N CYS A 90 -4.33 -9.04 -21.96
CA CYS A 90 -4.35 -7.95 -20.99
C CYS A 90 -4.39 -6.63 -21.76
N PRO A 91 -5.58 -6.19 -22.22
CA PRO A 91 -5.70 -5.00 -23.05
C PRO A 91 -5.21 -3.75 -22.31
N ARG A 92 -5.42 -3.70 -21.00
CA ARG A 92 -4.93 -2.64 -20.14
C ARG A 92 -4.61 -3.20 -18.76
N ALA A 93 -3.44 -2.83 -18.25
CA ALA A 93 -3.07 -3.08 -16.87
C ALA A 93 -3.50 -1.90 -15.97
N ALA A 94 -3.85 -2.18 -14.72
CA ALA A 94 -4.30 -1.20 -13.75
C ALA A 94 -3.25 -0.11 -13.50
N LYS A 95 -3.67 1.15 -13.60
CA LYS A 95 -2.82 2.33 -13.37
C LYS A 95 -3.34 3.17 -12.21
N ARG A 96 -2.51 4.10 -11.72
CA ARG A 96 -2.95 5.07 -10.71
C ARG A 96 -4.22 5.78 -11.17
N LYS A 97 -5.16 5.96 -10.24
CA LYS A 97 -6.53 6.50 -10.35
C LYS A 97 -7.57 5.53 -10.88
N ASP A 98 -7.20 4.42 -11.51
CA ASP A 98 -8.17 3.42 -11.98
C ASP A 98 -8.94 2.81 -10.80
N PHE A 99 -10.18 2.43 -11.05
CA PHE A 99 -10.97 1.68 -10.08
C PHE A 99 -10.67 0.20 -10.28
N VAL A 100 -10.27 -0.47 -9.20
CA VAL A 100 -9.98 -1.91 -9.21
C VAL A 100 -10.92 -2.61 -8.25
N THR A 101 -11.55 -3.67 -8.73
CA THR A 101 -12.44 -4.53 -7.94
C THR A 101 -11.78 -5.89 -7.82
N PHE A 102 -11.55 -6.36 -6.59
CA PHE A 102 -10.82 -7.61 -6.38
C PHE A 102 -11.29 -8.37 -5.13
N HIS A 103 -11.01 -9.66 -5.13
CA HIS A 103 -11.04 -10.51 -3.95
C HIS A 103 -9.63 -10.77 -3.44
N TYR A 104 -9.49 -11.02 -2.13
CA TYR A 104 -8.23 -11.44 -1.56
C TYR A 104 -8.40 -12.45 -0.41
N LYS A 105 -7.32 -13.18 -0.16
CA LYS A 105 -7.06 -13.92 1.09
C LYS A 105 -5.75 -13.43 1.68
N ALA A 106 -5.77 -13.03 2.95
CA ALA A 106 -4.61 -12.46 3.63
C ALA A 106 -4.09 -13.40 4.72
N PHE A 107 -2.78 -13.61 4.71
CA PHE A 107 -2.06 -14.55 5.56
C PHE A 107 -0.88 -13.88 6.26
N THR A 108 -0.56 -14.37 7.46
CA THR A 108 0.70 -14.04 8.12
C THR A 108 1.86 -14.78 7.45
N GLU A 109 3.08 -14.36 7.74
CA GLU A 109 4.31 -15.07 7.31
C GLU A 109 4.32 -16.55 7.73
N ALA A 110 3.70 -16.90 8.86
CA ALA A 110 3.53 -18.27 9.32
C ALA A 110 2.41 -19.05 8.59
N GLY A 111 1.80 -18.48 7.54
CA GLY A 111 0.74 -19.10 6.76
C GLY A 111 -0.65 -19.06 7.40
N LYS A 112 -0.81 -18.41 8.56
CA LYS A 112 -2.12 -18.29 9.23
C LYS A 112 -2.98 -17.24 8.52
N LYS A 113 -4.13 -17.63 8.01
CA LYS A 113 -5.12 -16.70 7.44
C LYS A 113 -5.71 -15.80 8.54
N PHE A 114 -5.72 -14.49 8.32
CA PHE A 114 -6.29 -13.52 9.27
C PHE A 114 -7.45 -12.69 8.70
N ASP A 115 -7.56 -12.60 7.36
CA ASP A 115 -8.66 -11.90 6.70
C ASP A 115 -8.93 -12.45 5.28
N GLN A 116 -10.15 -12.25 4.77
CA GLN A 116 -10.53 -12.57 3.39
C GLN A 116 -11.81 -11.84 2.97
N THR A 117 -11.96 -11.63 1.66
CA THR A 117 -13.20 -11.12 1.06
C THR A 117 -14.11 -12.23 0.55
N TYR A 118 -13.59 -13.43 0.31
CA TYR A 118 -14.40 -14.55 -0.18
C TYR A 118 -15.54 -14.88 0.80
N GLY A 119 -16.76 -15.00 0.27
CA GLY A 119 -18.00 -15.12 1.05
C GLY A 119 -18.64 -13.78 1.44
N LYS A 120 -18.09 -12.66 0.93
CA LYS A 120 -18.65 -11.31 0.99
C LYS A 120 -18.51 -10.66 -0.39
N GLU A 121 -19.05 -9.45 -0.53
CA GLU A 121 -18.85 -8.63 -1.74
C GLU A 121 -17.36 -8.34 -2.00
N PRO A 122 -16.95 -8.27 -3.28
CA PRO A 122 -15.60 -7.86 -3.65
C PRO A 122 -15.34 -6.42 -3.23
N ILE A 123 -14.07 -6.10 -3.01
CA ILE A 123 -13.69 -4.74 -2.62
C ILE A 123 -13.37 -3.96 -3.89
N ARG A 124 -14.04 -2.83 -4.06
CA ARG A 124 -13.72 -1.81 -5.06
C ARG A 124 -12.93 -0.68 -4.39
N ILE A 125 -11.73 -0.39 -4.90
CA ILE A 125 -10.93 0.77 -4.48
C ILE A 125 -10.47 1.57 -5.68
N GLN A 126 -10.12 2.82 -5.44
CA GLN A 126 -9.35 3.61 -6.38
C GLN A 126 -7.85 3.42 -6.12
N LEU A 127 -7.11 3.06 -7.16
CA LEU A 127 -5.70 2.66 -7.06
C LEU A 127 -4.76 3.87 -6.96
N GLY A 128 -3.78 3.83 -6.05
CA GLY A 128 -2.74 4.86 -5.96
C GLY A 128 -3.18 6.19 -5.33
N VAL A 129 -4.31 6.18 -4.61
CA VAL A 129 -4.88 7.33 -3.87
C VAL A 129 -5.02 7.03 -2.36
N GLY A 130 -4.36 5.98 -1.87
CA GLY A 130 -4.30 5.64 -0.45
C GLY A 130 -5.61 5.12 0.16
N MET A 131 -6.44 4.40 -0.62
CA MET A 131 -7.64 3.71 -0.10
C MET A 131 -7.34 2.35 0.55
N THR A 132 -6.13 1.82 0.38
CA THR A 132 -5.69 0.58 1.02
C THR A 132 -4.27 0.74 1.57
N MET A 133 -3.73 -0.29 2.21
CA MET A 133 -2.38 -0.23 2.75
C MET A 133 -1.34 -0.01 1.64
N PRO A 134 -0.27 0.78 1.89
CA PRO A 134 0.66 1.22 0.84
C PRO A 134 1.27 0.09 0.01
N GLY A 135 1.62 -1.03 0.65
CA GLY A 135 2.21 -2.17 -0.05
C GLY A 135 1.21 -2.92 -0.93
N LEU A 136 -0.04 -3.05 -0.47
CA LEU A 136 -1.09 -3.66 -1.30
C LEU A 136 -1.44 -2.74 -2.48
N ASP A 137 -1.58 -1.43 -2.23
CA ASP A 137 -1.82 -0.42 -3.27
C ASP A 137 -0.72 -0.43 -4.34
N LYS A 138 0.54 -0.63 -3.93
CA LYS A 138 1.67 -0.79 -4.85
C LYS A 138 1.64 -2.13 -5.60
N GLY A 139 1.28 -3.23 -4.93
CA GLY A 139 1.27 -4.57 -5.54
C GLY A 139 0.14 -4.81 -6.55
N LEU A 140 -0.97 -4.08 -6.41
CA LEU A 140 -2.10 -4.10 -7.35
C LEU A 140 -1.80 -3.35 -8.66
N GLN A 141 -0.79 -2.47 -8.68
CA GLN A 141 -0.40 -1.76 -9.90
C GLN A 141 0.08 -2.73 -10.98
N GLY A 142 -0.38 -2.49 -12.20
CA GLY A 142 -0.06 -3.32 -13.34
C GLY A 142 -0.72 -4.70 -13.33
N MET A 143 -1.74 -4.93 -12.49
CA MET A 143 -2.60 -6.13 -12.60
C MET A 143 -3.59 -5.98 -13.75
N CYS A 144 -3.88 -7.10 -14.42
CA CYS A 144 -4.90 -7.19 -15.46
C CYS A 144 -6.22 -7.70 -14.87
N ASP A 145 -7.31 -7.53 -15.61
CA ASP A 145 -8.58 -8.19 -15.30
C ASP A 145 -8.39 -9.69 -15.13
N THR A 146 -9.10 -10.31 -14.18
CA THR A 146 -9.02 -11.76 -13.85
C THR A 146 -7.66 -12.25 -13.32
N GLU A 147 -6.63 -11.41 -13.24
CA GLU A 147 -5.29 -11.82 -12.83
C GLU A 147 -5.24 -12.33 -11.38
N LEU A 148 -4.52 -13.43 -11.15
CA LEU A 148 -4.19 -13.94 -9.83
C LEU A 148 -2.75 -13.61 -9.48
N ARG A 149 -2.55 -12.91 -8.37
CA ARG A 149 -1.23 -12.47 -7.94
C ARG A 149 -1.06 -12.66 -6.44
N LYS A 150 0.13 -13.06 -6.03
CA LYS A 150 0.52 -13.16 -4.64
C LYS A 150 1.46 -12.01 -4.29
N ILE A 151 1.07 -11.20 -3.32
CA ILE A 151 1.76 -9.96 -2.94
C ILE A 151 2.26 -10.11 -1.51
N HIS A 152 3.58 -10.02 -1.36
CA HIS A 152 4.27 -10.02 -0.08
C HIS A 152 4.53 -8.57 0.33
N VAL A 153 3.90 -8.13 1.41
CA VAL A 153 3.97 -6.76 1.93
C VAL A 153 4.81 -6.75 3.21
N PRO A 154 5.98 -6.07 3.23
CA PRO A 154 6.76 -5.93 4.45
C PRO A 154 6.05 -5.02 5.45
N TYR A 155 6.37 -5.17 6.75
CA TYR A 155 5.73 -4.42 7.84
C TYR A 155 5.73 -2.91 7.62
N ARG A 156 6.84 -2.34 7.13
CA ARG A 156 6.95 -0.89 6.86
C ARG A 156 5.95 -0.37 5.81
N LEU A 157 5.45 -1.25 4.94
CA LEU A 157 4.46 -0.93 3.90
C LEU A 157 3.05 -1.48 4.21
N SER A 158 2.84 -2.10 5.37
CA SER A 158 1.51 -2.54 5.80
C SER A 158 0.81 -1.47 6.62
N ARG A 159 1.23 -1.25 7.87
CA ARG A 159 0.67 -0.23 8.76
C ARG A 159 1.68 0.21 9.81
N LYS A 160 1.68 1.49 10.14
CA LYS A 160 2.48 2.05 11.24
C LYS A 160 1.79 1.93 12.61
N ARG A 161 0.46 1.76 12.63
CA ARG A 161 -0.39 1.74 13.85
C ARG A 161 -1.54 0.75 13.70
N LYS A 162 -2.16 0.37 14.83
CA LYS A 162 -3.40 -0.45 14.83
C LYS A 162 -4.47 0.23 13.98
N SER A 163 -4.99 -0.49 12.98
CA SER A 163 -6.06 -0.01 12.10
C SER A 163 -7.43 -0.38 12.67
N ARG A 164 -8.41 0.52 12.50
CA ARG A 164 -9.83 0.22 12.80
C ARG A 164 -10.43 -0.77 11.80
N VAL A 165 -9.93 -0.78 10.56
CA VAL A 165 -10.38 -1.68 9.48
C VAL A 165 -9.70 -3.03 9.63
N TRP A 166 -8.37 -3.03 9.73
CA TRP A 166 -7.57 -4.26 9.78
C TRP A 166 -7.26 -4.71 11.22
N LYS A 167 -8.29 -5.02 12.01
CA LYS A 167 -8.16 -5.29 13.45
C LYS A 167 -7.35 -6.55 13.78
N ASN A 168 -7.38 -7.55 12.89
CA ASN A 168 -6.84 -8.89 13.13
C ASN A 168 -5.38 -9.07 12.71
N ILE A 169 -4.75 -8.04 12.13
CA ILE A 169 -3.31 -8.07 11.85
C ILE A 169 -2.56 -8.05 13.19
N LEU A 170 -1.55 -8.91 13.33
CA LEU A 170 -0.67 -8.92 14.51
C LEU A 170 0.16 -7.63 14.56
N ASN A 171 0.62 -7.19 15.75
CA ASN A 171 1.48 -6.00 15.86
C ASN A 171 2.96 -6.32 15.67
N ASP A 172 3.26 -7.52 15.20
CA ASP A 172 4.62 -8.00 15.01
C ASP A 172 5.12 -7.59 13.62
N GLU A 173 6.42 -7.36 13.49
CA GLU A 173 7.08 -6.90 12.26
C GLU A 173 7.24 -8.00 11.19
N HIS A 174 6.14 -8.69 10.91
CA HIS A 174 6.07 -9.76 9.92
C HIS A 174 5.66 -9.24 8.55
N TRP A 175 6.02 -10.03 7.53
CA TRP A 175 5.45 -9.89 6.21
C TRP A 175 3.99 -10.33 6.22
N LEU A 176 3.18 -9.63 5.44
CA LEU A 176 1.82 -10.03 5.12
C LEU A 176 1.79 -10.59 3.71
N ILE A 177 1.05 -11.67 3.52
CA ILE A 177 0.94 -12.33 2.22
C ILE A 177 -0.51 -12.20 1.77
N PHE A 178 -0.73 -11.59 0.62
CA PHE A 178 -2.04 -11.41 0.00
C PHE A 178 -2.12 -12.24 -1.27
N ASN A 179 -3.04 -13.19 -1.32
CA ASN A 179 -3.43 -13.83 -2.57
C ASN A 179 -4.61 -13.04 -3.13
N VAL A 180 -4.40 -12.33 -4.23
CA VAL A 180 -5.36 -11.43 -4.85
C VAL A 180 -5.89 -12.04 -6.13
N GLU A 181 -7.20 -11.90 -6.33
CA GLU A 181 -7.92 -12.18 -7.57
C GLU A 181 -8.57 -10.89 -8.05
N MET A 182 -8.04 -10.35 -9.15
CA MET A 182 -8.60 -9.16 -9.78
C MET A 182 -9.89 -9.54 -10.51
N MET A 183 -10.99 -8.83 -10.24
CA MET A 183 -12.25 -9.03 -10.94
C MET A 183 -12.32 -8.10 -12.15
N HIS A 184 -12.19 -6.79 -11.89
CA HIS A 184 -12.34 -5.75 -12.91
C HIS A 184 -11.41 -4.56 -12.65
N VAL A 185 -10.90 -3.98 -13.74
CA VAL A 185 -10.09 -2.77 -13.81
C VAL A 185 -10.83 -1.78 -14.70
N GLU A 186 -11.46 -0.80 -14.07
CA GLU A 186 -12.16 0.27 -14.76
C GLU A 186 -11.25 1.50 -14.87
N PRO A 187 -10.96 1.97 -16.08
CA PRO A 187 -10.22 3.21 -16.29
C PRO A 187 -10.85 4.38 -15.54
N TRP A 188 -10.01 5.22 -14.95
CA TRP A 188 -10.51 6.47 -14.39
C TRP A 188 -11.19 7.35 -15.45
N SER A 189 -12.39 7.85 -15.15
CA SER A 189 -13.08 8.89 -15.90
C SER A 189 -13.73 9.90 -14.95
N HIS A 190 -14.10 11.07 -15.47
CA HIS A 190 -14.80 12.09 -14.69
C HIS A 190 -16.16 11.58 -14.19
N GLU A 191 -16.87 10.83 -15.02
CA GLU A 191 -18.18 10.25 -14.72
C GLU A 191 -18.07 9.23 -13.58
N LEU A 192 -17.12 8.30 -13.66
CA LEU A 192 -16.89 7.32 -12.60
C LEU A 192 -16.44 7.98 -11.30
N GLN A 193 -15.63 9.04 -11.38
CA GLN A 193 -15.22 9.79 -10.20
C GLN A 193 -16.39 10.52 -9.55
N PHE A 194 -17.25 11.15 -10.34
CA PHE A 194 -18.46 11.82 -9.87
C PHE A 194 -19.42 10.82 -9.24
N GLN A 195 -19.72 9.72 -9.94
CA GLN A 195 -20.57 8.63 -9.43
C GLN A 195 -20.01 8.01 -8.15
N PHE A 196 -18.69 7.97 -7.99
CA PHE A 196 -18.08 7.47 -6.76
C PHE A 196 -18.33 8.39 -5.56
N LEU A 197 -18.44 9.71 -5.78
CA LEU A 197 -18.75 10.69 -4.74
C LEU A 197 -20.26 10.81 -4.48
N ASP A 198 -21.08 10.59 -5.51
CA ASP A 198 -22.54 10.60 -5.46
C ASP A 198 -23.07 9.35 -4.76
N LEU A 199 -23.47 9.49 -3.48
CA LEU A 199 -23.91 8.36 -2.67
C LEU A 199 -25.36 7.96 -2.91
N ASN A 200 -26.22 8.88 -3.37
CA ASN A 200 -27.65 8.63 -3.56
C ASN A 200 -28.02 8.46 -5.05
N ASN A 201 -27.06 8.64 -5.96
CA ASN A 201 -27.21 8.56 -7.41
C ASN A 201 -28.27 9.52 -7.95
N ASP A 202 -28.41 10.70 -7.34
CA ASP A 202 -29.35 11.72 -7.79
C ASP A 202 -28.76 12.68 -8.82
N THR A 203 -27.52 12.43 -9.27
CA THR A 203 -26.76 13.22 -10.26
C THR A 203 -26.27 14.58 -9.78
N PHE A 204 -26.39 14.87 -8.48
CA PHE A 204 -25.85 16.07 -7.86
C PHE A 204 -24.93 15.70 -6.69
N LEU A 205 -23.94 16.55 -6.43
CA LEU A 205 -23.16 16.48 -5.20
C LEU A 205 -23.55 17.62 -4.28
N THR A 206 -23.93 17.28 -3.06
CA THR A 206 -24.23 18.25 -2.00
C THR A 206 -23.20 18.19 -0.88
N GLN A 207 -23.12 19.26 -0.09
CA GLN A 207 -22.25 19.31 1.08
C GLN A 207 -22.50 18.12 2.03
N ASN A 208 -23.77 17.76 2.24
CA ASN A 208 -24.15 16.67 3.15
C ASN A 208 -23.72 15.30 2.63
N GLU A 209 -23.79 15.05 1.33
CA GLU A 209 -23.27 13.83 0.73
C GLU A 209 -21.77 13.72 0.88
N LEU A 210 -21.02 14.80 0.64
CA LEU A 210 -19.57 14.79 0.78
C LEU A 210 -19.11 14.55 2.23
N VAL A 211 -19.86 15.05 3.21
CA VAL A 211 -19.61 14.71 4.63
C VAL A 211 -19.85 13.22 4.88
N LYS A 212 -21.00 12.69 4.45
CA LYS A 212 -21.32 11.25 4.57
C LYS A 212 -20.32 10.37 3.82
N PHE A 213 -19.83 10.83 2.68
CA PHE A 213 -18.82 10.16 1.88
C PHE A 213 -17.50 10.08 2.65
N GLN A 214 -17.04 11.17 3.26
CA GLN A 214 -15.86 11.16 4.12
C GLN A 214 -16.02 10.20 5.32
N GLU A 215 -17.20 10.17 5.96
CA GLU A 215 -17.49 9.24 7.05
C GLU A 215 -17.45 7.77 6.60
N LYS A 216 -18.05 7.47 5.43
CA LYS A 216 -17.99 6.14 4.81
C LYS A 216 -16.55 5.74 4.51
N MET A 217 -15.76 6.64 3.92
CA MET A 217 -14.34 6.40 3.61
C MET A 217 -13.50 6.14 4.88
N LYS A 218 -13.80 6.85 5.97
CA LYS A 218 -13.18 6.61 7.28
C LYS A 218 -13.58 5.26 7.87
N LYS A 219 -14.84 4.86 7.73
CA LYS A 219 -15.36 3.60 8.27
C LYS A 219 -14.83 2.38 7.52
N ASP A 220 -14.89 2.41 6.19
CA ASP A 220 -14.63 1.25 5.34
C ASP A 220 -13.14 1.08 5.04
N PHE A 221 -12.43 2.20 4.85
CA PHE A 221 -11.02 2.21 4.43
C PHE A 221 -10.07 2.81 5.48
N GLY A 222 -10.59 3.41 6.56
CA GLY A 222 -9.76 4.09 7.55
C GLY A 222 -9.12 5.37 7.03
N LYS A 223 -9.61 5.91 5.90
CA LYS A 223 -9.05 7.11 5.26
C LYS A 223 -9.52 8.35 6.01
N THR A 224 -8.55 9.16 6.42
CA THR A 224 -8.77 10.46 7.04
C THR A 224 -7.84 11.48 6.40
N TRP A 225 -8.10 12.76 6.68
CA TRP A 225 -7.16 13.83 6.35
C TRP A 225 -5.80 13.57 7.00
N SER A 226 -4.73 13.92 6.28
CA SER A 226 -3.36 13.87 6.80
C SER A 226 -3.14 14.93 7.88
N ASN A 227 -3.73 16.10 7.69
CA ASN A 227 -3.82 17.14 8.71
C ASN A 227 -5.09 16.90 9.54
N GLU A 228 -4.92 16.67 10.84
CA GLU A 228 -6.02 16.37 11.78
C GLU A 228 -6.86 17.61 12.10
N ASP A 229 -6.35 18.81 11.81
CA ASP A 229 -7.03 20.09 12.03
C ASP A 229 -8.06 20.41 10.93
N ILE A 230 -8.09 19.62 9.84
CA ILE A 230 -9.07 19.80 8.77
C ILE A 230 -10.45 19.31 9.23
N ASP A 231 -11.38 20.25 9.39
CA ASP A 231 -12.79 19.94 9.62
C ASP A 231 -13.46 19.41 8.34
N THR A 232 -14.12 18.25 8.46
CA THR A 232 -14.75 17.56 7.33
C THR A 232 -15.92 18.33 6.71
N VAL A 233 -16.63 19.12 7.51
CA VAL A 233 -17.77 19.95 7.07
C VAL A 233 -17.26 21.17 6.32
N VAL A 234 -16.20 21.81 6.83
CA VAL A 234 -15.53 22.94 6.16
C VAL A 234 -14.95 22.50 4.82
N ALA A 235 -14.25 21.36 4.78
CA ALA A 235 -13.72 20.80 3.54
C ALA A 235 -14.82 20.49 2.51
N ALA A 236 -15.93 19.88 2.92
CA ALA A 236 -17.07 19.62 2.05
C ALA A 236 -17.70 20.92 1.51
N LYS A 237 -17.85 21.93 2.37
CA LYS A 237 -18.38 23.25 1.98
C LYS A 237 -17.46 23.94 0.97
N TYR A 238 -16.15 23.89 1.20
CA TYR A 238 -15.17 24.44 0.27
C TYR A 238 -15.21 23.70 -1.08
N TYR A 239 -15.33 22.37 -1.04
CA TYR A 239 -15.45 21.55 -2.25
C TYR A 239 -16.64 21.98 -3.10
N ILE A 240 -17.84 22.11 -2.52
CA ILE A 240 -19.00 22.60 -3.27
C ILE A 240 -18.72 23.97 -3.87
N LYS A 241 -18.27 24.95 -3.07
CA LYS A 241 -17.93 26.29 -3.60
C LYS A 241 -16.86 26.31 -4.71
N TYR A 242 -15.99 25.30 -4.75
CA TYR A 242 -14.93 25.20 -5.74
C TYR A 242 -15.46 24.72 -7.10
N PHE A 243 -16.44 23.80 -7.06
CA PHE A 243 -16.98 23.15 -8.25
C PHE A 243 -18.32 23.75 -8.73
N ASP A 244 -19.11 24.32 -7.82
CA ASP A 244 -20.40 24.98 -8.06
C ASP A 244 -20.18 26.28 -8.84
N ALA A 245 -20.46 26.22 -10.14
CA ALA A 245 -20.18 27.30 -11.08
C ALA A 245 -21.36 28.24 -11.24
N ASP A 246 -22.58 27.72 -11.17
CA ASP A 246 -23.80 28.52 -11.31
C ASP A 246 -24.31 29.12 -9.98
N GLY A 247 -23.78 28.66 -8.85
CA GLY A 247 -24.06 29.14 -7.50
C GLY A 247 -25.35 28.56 -6.90
N ASP A 248 -25.85 27.43 -7.42
CA ASP A 248 -27.08 26.79 -6.93
C ASP A 248 -26.89 26.01 -5.61
N GLY A 249 -25.65 25.89 -5.13
CA GLY A 249 -25.28 25.20 -3.90
C GLY A 249 -25.16 23.68 -4.03
N LYS A 250 -25.20 23.16 -5.26
CA LYS A 250 -24.97 21.77 -5.65
C LYS A 250 -23.91 21.75 -6.75
N VAL A 251 -23.48 20.55 -7.11
CA VAL A 251 -22.55 20.37 -8.23
C VAL A 251 -23.08 19.28 -9.12
N ASP A 252 -23.34 19.61 -10.37
CA ASP A 252 -23.73 18.63 -11.39
C ASP A 252 -22.49 18.02 -12.10
N LEU A 253 -22.74 17.03 -12.96
CA LEU A 253 -21.67 16.38 -13.72
C LEU A 253 -20.96 17.32 -14.69
N LYS A 254 -21.66 18.29 -15.28
CA LYS A 254 -21.10 19.23 -16.26
C LYS A 254 -20.16 20.21 -15.58
N GLU A 255 -20.57 20.79 -14.46
CA GLU A 255 -19.76 21.69 -13.65
C GLU A 255 -18.52 20.96 -13.12
N PHE A 256 -18.72 19.76 -12.56
CA PHE A 256 -17.62 18.93 -12.11
C PHE A 256 -16.60 18.68 -13.22
N ARG A 257 -17.07 18.26 -14.40
CA ARG A 257 -16.21 17.99 -15.55
C ARG A 257 -15.49 19.24 -16.03
N ALA A 258 -16.17 20.37 -16.18
CA ALA A 258 -15.59 21.61 -16.66
C ALA A 258 -14.44 22.08 -15.75
N ILE A 259 -14.64 22.01 -14.43
CA ILE A 259 -13.60 22.38 -13.46
C ILE A 259 -12.44 21.40 -13.46
N MET A 260 -12.71 20.09 -13.53
CA MET A 260 -11.66 19.08 -13.61
C MET A 260 -10.81 19.26 -14.87
N GLU A 261 -11.42 19.49 -16.03
CA GLU A 261 -10.71 19.70 -17.30
C GLU A 261 -9.85 20.97 -17.26
N ARG A 262 -10.38 22.08 -16.74
CA ARG A 262 -9.64 23.33 -16.52
C ARG A 262 -8.41 23.11 -15.63
N ASP A 263 -8.59 22.41 -14.52
CA ASP A 263 -7.52 22.17 -13.56
C ASP A 263 -6.45 21.26 -14.13
N LEU A 264 -6.84 20.19 -14.84
CA LEU A 264 -5.90 19.31 -15.53
C LEU A 264 -5.08 20.08 -16.58
N ALA A 265 -5.69 21.01 -17.32
CA ALA A 265 -4.97 21.86 -18.26
C ALA A 265 -3.99 22.81 -17.55
N THR A 266 -4.40 23.40 -16.43
CA THR A 266 -3.55 24.28 -15.62
C THR A 266 -2.35 23.53 -15.02
N MET A 267 -2.58 22.33 -14.50
CA MET A 267 -1.53 21.44 -13.98
C MET A 267 -0.52 21.05 -15.07
N ALA A 268 -0.98 20.85 -16.31
CA ALA A 268 -0.09 20.55 -17.42
C ALA A 268 0.80 21.75 -17.78
N ALA A 269 0.30 22.97 -17.63
CA ALA A 269 1.04 24.21 -17.88
C ALA A 269 2.00 24.59 -16.74
N ASN A 270 1.60 24.38 -15.48
CA ASN A 270 2.32 24.80 -14.27
C ASN A 270 3.22 23.73 -13.67
N LYS A 271 3.58 22.70 -14.44
CA LYS A 271 4.32 21.56 -13.93
C LYS A 271 5.65 22.01 -13.28
N PRO A 272 5.89 21.68 -12.00
CA PRO A 272 7.04 22.22 -11.29
C PRO A 272 8.35 21.69 -11.88
N GLU A 273 9.29 22.60 -12.13
CA GLU A 273 10.62 22.28 -12.67
C GLU A 273 11.47 21.47 -11.66
N LYS A 274 11.21 21.67 -10.37
CA LYS A 274 11.91 21.01 -9.26
C LYS A 274 11.02 19.96 -8.61
N LYS A 275 11.64 18.92 -8.07
CA LYS A 275 10.94 17.90 -7.28
C LYS A 275 10.48 18.52 -5.95
N ILE A 276 9.19 18.83 -5.86
CA ILE A 276 8.54 19.29 -4.63
C ILE A 276 8.23 18.07 -3.76
N GLU A 277 8.48 18.18 -2.46
CA GLU A 277 8.09 17.15 -1.50
C GLU A 277 6.59 17.27 -1.21
N GLY A 278 5.85 16.20 -1.47
CA GLY A 278 4.40 16.19 -1.34
C GLY A 278 3.76 14.94 -1.92
N ARG A 279 2.45 14.89 -1.88
CA ARG A 279 1.64 13.84 -2.50
C ARG A 279 1.11 14.32 -3.83
N LYS A 280 1.08 13.42 -4.82
CA LYS A 280 0.39 13.72 -6.09
C LYS A 280 -1.09 13.99 -5.80
N ARG A 281 -1.67 14.98 -6.47
CA ARG A 281 -3.10 15.29 -6.34
C ARG A 281 -3.98 14.05 -6.57
N ASP A 282 -4.95 13.85 -5.69
CA ASP A 282 -5.92 12.76 -5.72
C ASP A 282 -7.25 13.25 -6.34
N PRO A 283 -7.89 12.48 -7.24
CA PRO A 283 -9.10 12.88 -7.97
C PRO A 283 -10.39 12.91 -7.12
N GLY A 284 -10.33 12.60 -5.83
CA GLY A 284 -11.49 12.64 -4.94
C GLY A 284 -11.62 13.97 -4.19
N ILE A 285 -12.22 13.94 -2.99
CA ILE A 285 -12.44 15.17 -2.20
C ILE A 285 -11.16 15.94 -1.84
N ALA A 286 -10.01 15.25 -1.81
CA ALA A 286 -8.69 15.87 -1.57
C ALA A 286 -8.16 16.68 -2.77
N TRP A 287 -8.89 16.75 -3.89
CA TRP A 287 -8.57 17.60 -5.04
C TRP A 287 -8.32 19.05 -4.63
N ILE A 288 -9.10 19.53 -3.66
CA ILE A 288 -9.08 20.91 -3.15
C ILE A 288 -7.84 21.27 -2.33
N LEU A 289 -6.97 20.31 -1.99
CA LEU A 289 -5.80 20.55 -1.14
C LEU A 289 -4.58 21.07 -1.90
N ASP A 290 -4.59 20.99 -3.22
CA ASP A 290 -3.55 21.54 -4.06
C ASP A 290 -4.06 22.91 -4.54
N PHE A 291 -3.68 23.94 -3.78
CA PHE A 291 -4.25 25.28 -3.89
C PHE A 291 -3.62 26.08 -5.04
N ASN A 292 -2.39 25.73 -5.44
CA ASN A 292 -1.65 26.38 -6.50
C ASN A 292 -1.83 25.72 -7.89
N ASN A 293 -2.52 24.58 -7.95
CA ASN A 293 -2.81 23.85 -9.18
C ASN A 293 -1.56 23.33 -9.91
N ASP A 294 -0.53 22.93 -9.16
CA ASP A 294 0.73 22.39 -9.70
C ASP A 294 0.74 20.85 -9.81
N GLY A 295 -0.30 20.19 -9.29
CA GLY A 295 -0.50 18.74 -9.31
C GLY A 295 0.09 18.00 -8.12
N ILE A 296 0.67 18.70 -7.16
CA ILE A 296 1.30 18.17 -5.96
C ILE A 296 0.71 18.89 -4.74
N VAL A 297 0.07 18.13 -3.85
CA VAL A 297 -0.23 18.60 -2.50
C VAL A 297 1.07 18.60 -1.71
N SER A 298 1.71 19.76 -1.62
CA SER A 298 2.92 19.97 -0.84
C SER A 298 2.65 19.85 0.66
N VAL A 299 3.71 19.65 1.46
CA VAL A 299 3.60 19.64 2.92
C VAL A 299 3.04 20.98 3.43
N GLN A 300 3.50 22.10 2.85
CA GLN A 300 3.06 23.44 3.23
C GLN A 300 1.57 23.68 2.96
N GLU A 301 1.05 23.21 1.82
CA GLU A 301 -0.37 23.30 1.52
C GLU A 301 -1.21 22.46 2.47
N ASN A 302 -0.77 21.23 2.74
CA ASN A 302 -1.46 20.35 3.68
C ASN A 302 -1.49 20.94 5.11
N ASP A 303 -0.39 21.55 5.57
CA ASP A 303 -0.29 22.12 6.91
C ASP A 303 -1.18 23.37 7.06
N ARG A 304 -1.28 24.19 6.00
CA ARG A 304 -2.12 25.40 6.00
C ARG A 304 -3.57 25.16 5.55
N ALA A 305 -3.92 23.93 5.20
CA ALA A 305 -5.22 23.60 4.62
C ALA A 305 -6.40 24.03 5.51
N ALA A 306 -6.30 23.86 6.84
CA ALA A 306 -7.37 24.25 7.75
C ALA A 306 -7.73 25.76 7.62
N GLU A 307 -6.73 26.64 7.57
CA GLU A 307 -6.90 28.08 7.40
C GLU A 307 -7.47 28.42 6.00
N VAL A 308 -6.91 27.80 4.95
CA VAL A 308 -7.30 28.12 3.57
C VAL A 308 -8.73 27.66 3.27
N LEU A 309 -9.16 26.52 3.82
CA LEU A 309 -10.49 25.96 3.58
C LEU A 309 -11.62 26.76 4.25
N GLU A 310 -11.33 27.57 5.27
CA GLU A 310 -12.30 28.52 5.82
C GLU A 310 -12.63 29.67 4.86
N GLY A 311 -11.69 30.00 3.98
CA GLY A 311 -11.78 31.08 3.02
C GLY A 311 -12.66 30.79 1.79
N LYS A 312 -12.38 31.54 0.73
CA LYS A 312 -12.94 31.30 -0.62
C LYS A 312 -11.89 30.63 -1.49
N PRO A 313 -12.30 29.76 -2.44
CA PRO A 313 -11.40 29.26 -3.47
C PRO A 313 -10.61 30.36 -4.15
N ALA A 314 -9.29 30.19 -4.23
CA ALA A 314 -8.42 31.13 -4.94
C ALA A 314 -8.74 31.15 -6.45
N ILE A 315 -9.15 30.00 -6.99
CA ILE A 315 -9.57 29.83 -8.37
C ILE A 315 -11.06 29.55 -8.37
N LEU A 316 -11.86 30.58 -8.66
CA LEU A 316 -13.30 30.43 -8.78
C LEU A 316 -13.67 29.78 -10.12
N PRO A 317 -14.74 28.98 -10.17
CA PRO A 317 -15.38 28.59 -11.41
C PRO A 317 -15.84 29.88 -12.12
N LYS A 318 -15.16 30.26 -13.20
CA LYS A 318 -15.61 31.35 -14.06
C LYS A 318 -15.93 30.74 -15.41
N PHE A 319 -17.16 30.27 -15.55
CA PHE A 319 -17.72 29.92 -16.85
C PHE A 319 -18.79 30.95 -17.20
N THR A 320 -18.90 31.30 -18.48
CA THR A 320 -20.04 32.09 -18.91
C THR A 320 -21.29 31.21 -18.84
N LYS A 321 -22.45 31.77 -18.48
CA LYS A 321 -23.71 31.01 -18.37
C LYS A 321 -24.08 30.26 -19.66
N ASP A 322 -23.54 30.69 -20.80
CA ASP A 322 -23.77 30.08 -22.11
C ASP A 322 -22.85 28.88 -22.40
N GLU A 323 -21.85 28.62 -21.54
CA GLU A 323 -20.86 27.52 -21.67
C GLU A 323 -21.15 26.29 -20.77
N LEU A 324 -22.19 26.33 -19.93
CA LEU A 324 -22.64 25.25 -19.04
C LEU A 324 -23.95 24.59 -19.56
#